data_AF-A0AAU0VWQ3-F1
#
_entry.id   AF-A0AAU0VWQ3-F1
#
_cell.length_a   1.000
_cell.length_b   1.000
_cell.length_c   1.000
_cell.angle_alpha   90.00
_cell.angle_beta   90.00
_cell.angle_gamma   90.00
#
_symmetry.space_group_name_H-M   'P 1'
#
loop_
_entity.id
_entity.type
_entity.pdbx_description
1 polymer ?
#
loop_
_entity_poly.entity_id
_entity_poly.type
_entity_poly.pdbx_seq_one_letter_code
_entity_poly.pdbx_strand_id
1 'polypeptide(L)'
;MTWSLSVYRAHGARDAYEHTTHRLSSAARVREEHALESARPWVSRITLTEHVREVTRRPLAYGEMPAPRATADPSAPDAQHGARHYEAVSLDLVPFVLPDADAVHAFWDRPPPADESSPLCLIEVTVLESAREITLDELPSLGT
;
A
#
# COMPACT_ATOMS: atom_id res chain seq x y z
N MET A 1 -0.88 2.99 8.32
CA MET A 1 -0.68 4.37 7.82
C MET A 1 0.75 4.78 8.09
N THR A 2 1.37 5.50 7.17
CA THR A 2 2.71 6.09 7.33
C THR A 2 2.73 7.47 6.71
N TRP A 3 3.74 8.27 7.02
CA TRP A 3 3.93 9.60 6.46
C TRP A 3 5.29 9.74 5.81
N SER A 4 5.40 10.69 4.89
CA SER A 4 6.67 11.19 4.38
C SER A 4 6.72 12.71 4.49
N LEU A 5 7.92 13.23 4.75
CA LEU A 5 8.17 14.65 4.88
C LEU A 5 9.17 15.06 3.79
N SER A 6 8.76 15.91 2.86
CA SER A 6 9.62 16.42 1.79
C SER A 6 10.02 17.86 2.10
N VAL A 7 11.32 18.13 2.00
CA VAL A 7 11.93 19.42 2.35
C VAL A 7 12.39 20.12 1.08
N TYR A 8 12.12 21.43 1.02
CA TYR A 8 12.50 22.27 -0.09
C TYR A 8 13.29 23.48 0.39
N ARG A 9 14.34 23.86 -0.37
CA ARG A 9 15.10 25.09 -0.15
C ARG A 9 14.67 26.20 -1.11
N ALA A 10 14.88 27.45 -0.70
CA ALA A 10 14.67 28.58 -1.58
C ALA A 10 15.70 28.56 -2.71
N HIS A 11 15.26 28.70 -3.96
CA HIS A 11 16.12 28.80 -5.12
C HIS A 11 15.58 29.85 -6.12
N GLY A 12 15.89 31.12 -5.84
CA GLY A 12 15.36 32.25 -6.60
C GLY A 12 13.86 32.43 -6.34
N ALA A 13 13.05 32.46 -7.40
CA ALA A 13 11.59 32.59 -7.31
C ALA A 13 10.85 31.24 -7.18
N ARG A 14 11.58 30.13 -6.99
CA ARG A 14 11.02 28.78 -6.87
C ARG A 14 11.64 28.03 -5.71
N ASP A 15 10.93 27.02 -5.26
CA ASP A 15 11.43 26.04 -4.30
C ASP A 15 12.20 24.94 -5.05
N ALA A 16 13.37 24.58 -4.56
CA ALA A 16 14.14 23.43 -5.02
C ALA A 16 13.96 22.28 -4.02
N TYR A 17 13.62 21.09 -4.54
CA TYR A 17 13.56 19.87 -3.75
C TYR A 17 14.94 19.49 -3.22
N GLU A 18 15.03 19.18 -1.93
CA GLU A 18 16.27 18.69 -1.30
C GLU A 18 16.18 17.19 -1.02
N HIS A 19 15.27 16.78 -0.14
CA HIS A 19 15.14 15.40 0.27
C HIS A 19 13.74 15.07 0.78
N THR A 20 13.48 13.77 0.91
CA THR A 20 12.27 13.23 1.54
C THR A 20 12.65 12.23 2.61
N THR A 21 12.12 12.41 3.81
CA THR A 21 12.14 11.39 4.85
C THR A 21 10.91 10.50 4.68
N HIS A 22 11.13 9.21 4.42
CA HIS A 22 10.06 8.24 4.16
C HIS A 22 9.71 7.40 5.40
N ARG A 23 8.52 6.77 5.35
CA ARG A 23 8.09 5.70 6.28
C ARG A 23 8.06 6.12 7.76
N LEU A 24 7.71 7.37 8.04
CA LEU A 24 7.43 7.80 9.40
C LEU A 24 6.14 7.11 9.87
N SER A 25 6.20 6.29 10.91
CA SER A 25 5.06 5.50 11.40
C SER A 25 4.36 6.12 12.61
N SER A 26 4.87 7.23 13.12
CA SER A 26 4.34 7.92 14.31
C SER A 26 4.16 9.41 14.05
N ALA A 27 2.98 9.94 14.39
CA ALA A 27 2.69 11.36 14.31
C ALA A 27 3.61 12.22 15.20
N ALA A 28 4.07 11.67 16.34
CA ALA A 28 5.05 12.34 17.18
C ALA A 28 6.39 12.52 16.45
N ARG A 29 6.84 11.47 15.76
CA ARG A 29 8.06 11.51 14.97
C ARG A 29 7.95 12.47 13.79
N VAL A 30 6.79 12.52 13.12
CA VAL A 30 6.52 13.51 12.06
C VAL A 30 6.67 14.93 12.58
N ARG A 31 6.08 15.23 13.76
CA ARG A 31 6.19 16.56 14.37
C ARG A 31 7.63 16.92 14.74
N GLU A 32 8.37 15.97 15.30
CA GLU A 32 9.79 16.14 15.64
C GLU A 32 10.64 16.43 14.39
N GLU A 33 10.52 15.61 13.34
CA GLU A 33 11.24 15.79 12.07
C GLU A 33 10.87 17.13 11.42
N HIS A 34 9.58 17.49 11.41
CA HIS A 34 9.15 18.78 10.90
C HIS A 34 9.77 19.93 11.69
N ALA A 35 9.80 19.88 13.02
CA ALA A 35 10.42 20.91 13.84
C ALA A 35 11.92 21.04 13.53
N LEU A 36 12.64 19.92 13.44
CA LEU A 36 14.07 19.88 13.11
C LEU A 36 14.37 20.48 11.74
N GLU A 37 13.61 20.11 10.71
CA GLU A 37 13.80 20.63 9.36
C GLU A 37 13.39 22.10 9.25
N SER A 38 12.28 22.50 9.86
CA SER A 38 11.82 23.90 9.84
C SER A 38 12.76 24.87 10.54
N ALA A 39 13.58 24.40 11.48
CA ALA A 39 14.58 25.22 12.17
C ALA A 39 15.79 25.57 11.29
N ARG A 40 15.94 24.92 10.12
CA ARG A 40 17.09 25.17 9.24
C ARG A 40 16.87 26.46 8.43
N PRO A 41 17.84 27.39 8.41
CA PRO A 41 17.65 28.72 7.81
C PRO A 41 17.50 28.72 6.28
N TRP A 42 17.86 27.62 5.62
CA TRP A 42 17.75 27.46 4.17
C TRP A 42 16.45 26.79 3.73
N VAL A 43 15.64 26.27 4.65
CA VAL A 43 14.36 25.63 4.35
C VAL A 43 13.33 26.69 4.02
N SER A 44 12.67 26.52 2.89
CA SER A 44 11.63 27.41 2.35
C SER A 44 10.23 26.84 2.53
N ARG A 45 10.10 25.52 2.37
CA ARG A 45 8.83 24.81 2.43
C ARG A 45 9.06 23.37 2.86
N ILE A 46 8.10 22.84 3.59
CA ILE A 46 8.00 21.41 3.93
C ILE A 46 6.62 20.94 3.49
N THR A 47 6.55 19.82 2.79
CA THR A 47 5.28 19.15 2.46
C THR A 47 5.20 17.83 3.22
N LEU A 48 4.05 17.57 3.82
CA LEU A 48 3.77 16.34 4.54
C LEU A 48 2.79 15.51 3.73
N THR A 49 3.12 14.26 3.46
CA THR A 49 2.26 13.33 2.73
C THR A 49 1.89 12.17 3.61
N GLU A 50 0.59 11.92 3.75
CA GLU A 50 0.02 10.75 4.39
C GLU A 50 -0.14 9.63 3.36
N HIS A 51 0.30 8.44 3.74
CA HIS A 51 0.20 7.21 2.96
C HIS A 51 -0.68 6.22 3.74
N VAL A 52 -1.83 5.88 3.15
CA VAL A 52 -2.75 4.87 3.66
C VAL A 52 -2.65 3.65 2.77
N ARG A 53 -2.46 2.50 3.42
CA ARG A 53 -2.49 1.19 2.78
C ARG A 53 -3.58 0.37 3.44
N GLU A 54 -4.61 0.05 2.66
CA GLU A 54 -5.70 -0.83 3.09
C GLU A 54 -5.53 -2.18 2.40
N VAL A 55 -5.67 -3.26 3.16
CA VAL A 55 -5.59 -4.62 2.64
C VAL A 55 -6.89 -5.32 2.98
N THR A 56 -7.65 -5.67 1.96
CA THR A 56 -8.87 -6.48 2.10
C THR A 56 -8.58 -7.88 1.59
N ARG A 57 -9.07 -8.88 2.32
CA ARG A 57 -8.95 -10.31 1.98
C ARG A 57 -10.34 -10.90 1.92
N ARG A 58 -10.67 -11.54 0.80
CA ARG A 58 -12.00 -12.12 0.57
C ARG A 58 -11.85 -13.54 0.02
N PRO A 59 -12.45 -14.56 0.66
CA PRO A 59 -12.55 -15.90 0.07
C PRO A 59 -13.27 -15.83 -1.29
N LEU A 60 -12.75 -16.53 -2.29
CA LEU A 60 -13.37 -16.65 -3.61
C LEU A 60 -14.12 -17.98 -3.73
N ALA A 61 -15.39 -17.92 -4.15
CA ALA A 61 -16.12 -19.09 -4.61
C ALA A 61 -15.81 -19.43 -6.08
N TYR A 62 -16.10 -20.66 -6.50
CA TYR A 62 -15.87 -21.11 -7.89
C TYR A 62 -16.49 -20.19 -8.94
N GLY A 63 -17.73 -19.73 -8.71
CA GLY A 63 -18.44 -18.85 -9.64
C GLY A 63 -17.91 -17.41 -9.68
N GLU A 64 -16.95 -17.06 -8.82
CA GLU A 64 -16.36 -15.72 -8.71
C GLU A 64 -14.93 -15.68 -9.26
N MET A 65 -14.48 -16.75 -9.92
CA MET A 65 -13.14 -16.81 -10.48
C MET A 65 -12.91 -15.70 -11.51
N PRO A 66 -11.73 -15.06 -11.48
CA PRO A 66 -11.43 -14.00 -12.42
C PRO A 66 -11.45 -14.53 -13.85
N ALA A 67 -12.04 -13.76 -14.76
CA ALA A 67 -11.80 -13.99 -16.18
C ALA A 67 -10.28 -13.94 -16.44
N PRO A 68 -9.74 -14.76 -17.35
CA PRO A 68 -8.36 -14.63 -17.82
C PRO A 68 -8.13 -13.16 -18.23
N ARG A 69 -7.31 -12.41 -17.48
CA ARG A 69 -7.24 -10.96 -17.63
C ARG A 69 -6.00 -10.53 -18.38
N ALA A 70 -6.23 -9.68 -19.40
CA ALA A 70 -5.26 -8.73 -19.91
C ALA A 70 -4.75 -7.87 -18.74
N THR A 71 -3.43 -7.73 -18.67
CA THR A 71 -2.68 -6.96 -17.68
C THR A 71 -3.21 -5.54 -17.55
N ALA A 72 -3.66 -5.18 -16.34
CA ALA A 72 -3.95 -3.79 -16.01
C ALA A 72 -2.64 -2.99 -15.98
N ASP A 73 -2.60 -1.88 -16.72
CA ASP A 73 -1.45 -0.97 -16.82
C ASP A 73 -1.27 -0.21 -15.50
N PRO A 74 -0.12 -0.29 -14.82
CA PRO A 74 0.13 0.35 -13.53
C PRO A 74 0.37 1.87 -13.61
N SER A 75 0.13 2.51 -14.76
CA SER A 75 0.64 3.85 -15.07
C SER A 75 -0.49 4.91 -15.16
N ALA A 76 -1.29 5.08 -14.10
CA ALA A 76 -2.19 6.23 -13.99
C ALA A 76 -1.66 7.20 -12.93
N PRO A 77 -1.18 8.40 -13.30
CA PRO A 77 -0.82 9.43 -12.34
C PRO A 77 -2.10 10.06 -11.78
N ASP A 78 -2.14 10.19 -10.46
CA ASP A 78 -3.24 10.68 -9.62
C ASP A 78 -4.38 9.67 -9.35
N ALA A 79 -4.67 9.51 -8.05
CA ALA A 79 -5.75 8.74 -7.44
C ALA A 79 -5.55 7.21 -7.33
N GLN A 80 -5.27 6.78 -6.09
CA GLN A 80 -5.58 5.46 -5.55
C GLN A 80 -5.09 4.25 -6.38
N HIS A 81 -3.90 3.74 -6.07
CA HIS A 81 -3.40 2.51 -6.70
C HIS A 81 -4.05 1.31 -6.03
N GLY A 82 -5.01 0.69 -6.72
CA GLY A 82 -5.58 -0.60 -6.34
C GLY A 82 -4.86 -1.74 -7.04
N ALA A 83 -4.01 -2.47 -6.33
CA ALA A 83 -3.46 -3.74 -6.81
C ALA A 83 -4.35 -4.89 -6.34
N ARG A 84 -4.62 -5.85 -7.23
CA ARG A 84 -5.32 -7.09 -6.90
C ARG A 84 -4.42 -8.28 -7.20
N HIS A 85 -4.30 -9.19 -6.24
CA HIS A 85 -3.62 -10.46 -6.42
C HIS A 85 -4.42 -11.56 -5.73
N TYR A 86 -4.10 -12.81 -6.06
CA TYR A 86 -4.80 -13.97 -5.52
C TYR A 86 -3.83 -14.80 -4.69
N GLU A 87 -4.27 -15.25 -3.52
CA GLU A 87 -3.51 -16.12 -2.62
C GLU A 87 -4.24 -17.46 -2.49
N ALA A 88 -3.50 -18.56 -2.60
CA ALA A 88 -3.98 -19.87 -2.19
C ALA A 88 -3.53 -20.13 -0.75
N VAL A 89 -4.48 -20.46 0.13
CA VAL A 89 -4.24 -20.69 1.55
C VAL A 89 -4.77 -22.05 1.97
N SER A 90 -3.93 -22.86 2.61
CA SER A 90 -4.37 -24.02 3.40
C SER A 90 -4.21 -23.69 4.88
N LEU A 91 -5.03 -24.28 5.74
CA LEU A 91 -4.94 -24.11 7.20
C LEU A 91 -3.55 -24.44 7.76
N ASP A 92 -2.79 -25.31 7.07
CA ASP A 92 -1.49 -25.80 7.52
C ASP A 92 -0.30 -25.29 6.68
N LEU A 93 -0.54 -24.42 5.69
CA LEU A 93 0.50 -23.95 4.76
C LEU A 93 0.64 -22.43 4.78
N VAL A 94 1.87 -21.98 4.48
CA VAL A 94 2.14 -20.57 4.21
C VAL A 94 1.37 -20.16 2.96
N PRO A 95 0.60 -19.06 3.00
CA PRO A 95 -0.05 -18.50 1.81
C PRO A 95 0.96 -18.29 0.68
N PHE A 96 0.59 -18.70 -0.53
CA PHE A 96 1.39 -18.39 -1.72
C PHE A 96 0.56 -17.63 -2.75
N VAL A 97 1.21 -16.65 -3.39
CA VAL A 97 0.59 -15.78 -4.38
C VAL A 97 0.54 -16.49 -5.73
N LEU A 98 -0.65 -16.51 -6.33
CA LEU A 98 -0.85 -16.99 -7.69
C LEU A 98 -0.54 -15.85 -8.67
N PRO A 99 0.32 -16.07 -9.69
CA PRO A 99 0.87 -15.01 -10.52
C PRO A 99 -0.15 -14.35 -11.44
N ASP A 100 -1.15 -15.10 -11.92
CA ASP A 100 -2.14 -14.64 -12.89
C ASP A 100 -3.45 -15.45 -12.77
N ALA A 101 -4.42 -15.08 -13.61
CA ALA A 101 -5.72 -15.74 -13.65
C ALA A 101 -5.62 -17.21 -14.11
N ASP A 102 -4.69 -17.56 -15.00
CA ASP A 102 -4.55 -18.93 -15.48
C ASP A 102 -4.04 -19.85 -14.36
N ALA A 103 -3.14 -19.37 -13.50
CA ALA A 103 -2.72 -20.07 -12.30
C ALA A 103 -3.86 -20.23 -11.28
N VAL A 104 -4.79 -19.28 -11.21
CA VAL A 104 -6.01 -19.39 -10.40
C VAL A 104 -6.94 -20.48 -10.95
N HIS A 105 -7.13 -20.53 -12.27
CA HIS A 105 -7.91 -21.59 -12.92
C HIS A 105 -7.27 -22.96 -12.71
N ALA A 106 -5.98 -23.09 -12.96
CA ALA A 106 -5.23 -24.32 -12.75
C ALA A 106 -5.25 -24.81 -11.28
N PHE A 107 -5.27 -23.89 -10.32
CA PHE A 107 -5.39 -24.22 -8.90
C PHE A 107 -6.77 -24.82 -8.59
N TRP A 108 -7.84 -24.25 -9.13
CA TRP A 108 -9.20 -24.72 -8.85
C TRP A 108 -9.53 -26.03 -9.58
N ASP A 109 -9.08 -26.17 -10.82
CA ASP A 109 -9.35 -27.36 -11.64
C ASP A 109 -8.53 -28.59 -11.19
N ARG A 110 -7.59 -28.40 -10.25
CA ARG A 110 -6.81 -29.49 -9.68
C ARG A 110 -7.73 -30.41 -8.87
N PRO A 111 -7.74 -31.73 -9.13
CA PRO A 111 -8.48 -32.66 -8.27
C PRO A 111 -7.91 -32.58 -6.85
N PRO A 112 -8.76 -32.56 -5.81
CA PRO A 112 -8.27 -32.56 -4.44
C PRO A 112 -7.38 -33.80 -4.25
N PRO A 113 -6.18 -33.65 -3.67
CA PRO A 113 -5.35 -34.80 -3.37
C PRO A 113 -6.10 -35.73 -2.41
N ALA A 114 -5.90 -37.04 -2.60
CA ALA A 114 -6.70 -38.09 -1.96
C ALA A 114 -6.68 -38.07 -0.41
N ASP A 115 -5.79 -37.29 0.21
CA ASP A 115 -5.55 -37.22 1.65
C ASP A 115 -5.79 -35.84 2.29
N GLU A 116 -6.29 -34.83 1.55
CA GLU A 116 -6.43 -33.48 2.13
C GLU A 116 -7.65 -33.36 3.05
N SER A 117 -7.39 -33.46 4.35
CA SER A 117 -8.31 -33.11 5.44
C SER A 117 -8.42 -31.58 5.66
N SER A 118 -7.61 -30.78 4.95
CA SER A 118 -7.56 -29.32 5.09
C SER A 118 -8.04 -28.67 3.79
N PRO A 119 -9.20 -28.00 3.78
CA PRO A 119 -9.72 -27.36 2.58
C PRO A 119 -8.83 -26.19 2.18
N LEU A 120 -8.18 -26.32 1.02
CA LEU A 120 -7.53 -25.21 0.33
C LEU A 120 -8.58 -24.15 -0.04
N CYS A 121 -8.33 -22.90 0.34
CA CYS A 121 -9.18 -21.76 0.02
C CYS A 121 -8.42 -20.78 -0.87
N LEU A 122 -9.08 -20.31 -1.92
CA LEU A 122 -8.61 -19.19 -2.72
C LEU A 122 -9.06 -17.88 -2.09
N ILE A 123 -8.16 -16.90 -1.99
CA ILE A 123 -8.42 -15.58 -1.41
C ILE A 123 -8.07 -14.51 -2.45
N GLU A 124 -9.01 -13.63 -2.77
CA GLU A 124 -8.74 -12.36 -3.44
C GLU A 124 -8.18 -11.38 -2.41
N VAL A 125 -7.00 -10.84 -2.69
CA VAL A 125 -6.38 -9.80 -1.89
C VAL A 125 -6.37 -8.51 -2.70
N THR A 126 -7.06 -7.49 -2.19
CA THR A 126 -7.03 -6.15 -2.77
C THR A 126 -6.22 -5.25 -1.85
N VAL A 127 -5.15 -4.69 -2.39
CA VAL A 127 -4.30 -3.70 -1.73
C VAL A 127 -4.61 -2.33 -2.33
N LEU A 128 -5.10 -1.43 -1.50
CA LEU A 128 -5.41 -0.06 -1.88
C LEU A 128 -4.37 0.86 -1.26
N GLU A 129 -3.59 1.53 -2.10
CA GLU A 129 -2.60 2.52 -1.67
C GLU A 129 -3.04 3.91 -2.11
N SER A 130 -3.18 4.82 -1.14
CA SER A 130 -3.48 6.22 -1.40
C SER A 130 -2.45 7.10 -0.71
N ALA A 131 -2.02 8.15 -1.41
CA ALA A 131 -1.18 9.20 -0.87
C ALA A 131 -1.92 10.53 -0.99
N ARG A 132 -1.89 11.35 0.07
CA ARG A 132 -2.42 12.72 0.04
C ARG A 132 -1.53 13.68 0.82
N GLU A 133 -1.39 14.90 0.35
CA GLU A 133 -0.75 15.96 1.13
C GLU A 133 -1.67 16.34 2.31
N ILE A 134 -1.08 16.51 3.48
CA ILE A 134 -1.76 16.92 4.70
C ILE A 134 -0.95 18.01 5.41
N THR A 135 -1.59 18.71 6.33
CA THR A 135 -0.96 19.67 7.23
C THR A 135 -0.58 19.04 8.56
N LEU A 136 0.25 19.73 9.36
CA LEU A 136 0.60 19.27 10.71
C LEU A 136 -0.62 19.14 11.64
N ASP A 137 -1.63 19.98 11.46
CA ASP A 137 -2.85 20.00 12.28
C ASP A 137 -3.76 18.79 12.01
N GLU A 138 -3.64 18.17 10.83
CA GLU A 138 -4.34 16.95 10.46
C GLU A 138 -3.71 15.68 11.04
N LEU A 139 -2.52 15.76 11.63
CA LEU A 139 -1.88 14.60 12.27
C LEU A 139 -2.66 14.17 13.52
N PRO A 140 -2.83 12.85 13.75
CA PRO A 140 -3.51 12.37 14.94
C PRO A 140 -2.82 12.90 16.21
N SER A 141 -3.63 13.36 17.16
CA SER A 141 -3.16 13.77 18.48
C SER A 141 -2.52 12.57 19.17
N LEU A 142 -1.51 12.82 20.01
CA LEU A 142 -0.95 11.78 20.88
C LEU A 142 -2.11 11.14 21.65
N GLY A 143 -2.39 9.87 21.38
CA GLY A 143 -3.36 9.10 22.14
C GLY A 143 -3.01 9.19 23.62
N THR A 144 -4.01 9.53 24.42
CA THR A 144 -3.95 9.49 25.88
C THR A 144 -3.82 8.05 26.35
#